data_AF-A0A949Z615-F1
#
_entry.id   AF-A0A949Z615-F1
#
_cell.length_a   1.000
_cell.length_b   1.000
_cell.length_c   1.000
_cell.angle_alpha   90.00
_cell.angle_beta   90.00
_cell.angle_gamma   90.00
#
_symmetry.space_group_name_H-M   'P 1'
#
loop_
_entity.id
_entity.type
_entity.pdbx_description
1 polymer ?
#
loop_
_entity_poly.entity_id
_entity_poly.type
_entity_poly.pdbx_seq_one_letter_code
_entity_poly.pdbx_strand_id
1 'polypeptide(L)'
;MTVGLTKAEQKASRKGFSQWRYILLLMAAYLFANSLHVALNARTAKGATALVSSDSAQYLSFAERFLAGNFSMDYIRDVPHRQPLYPLLLAAATKIGNGQLFFLGEVNVVAMTLAIGSVYFGTLRFFRSHVVAAIPAFLVVCNPFLWRIAGARLLTEPLYVLILIWVIIAFLQYLQERKTLWILLGSFCAALDYLTRPNGIFDAAAFLGVLLLAELWLPRLSGEQSEPFPKRALSLVPELSGRCSGVRGCHHSSLDSKASLFRGPAIPRISD
;
A
#
# COMPACT_ATOMS: atom_id res chain seq x y z
N MET A 1 -38.75 -13.79 11.77
CA MET A 1 -38.90 -14.16 10.35
C MET A 1 -37.50 -14.31 9.74
N THR A 2 -37.05 -15.54 9.50
CA THR A 2 -35.80 -15.82 8.78
C THR A 2 -36.08 -15.84 7.29
N VAL A 3 -35.67 -14.81 6.56
CA VAL A 3 -35.76 -14.77 5.10
C VAL A 3 -34.79 -15.82 4.56
N GLY A 4 -35.31 -16.94 4.08
CA GLY A 4 -34.50 -18.00 3.47
C GLY A 4 -33.92 -17.50 2.15
N LEU A 5 -32.59 -17.42 2.06
CA LEU A 5 -31.89 -17.12 0.81
C LEU A 5 -32.33 -18.10 -0.27
N THR A 6 -32.62 -17.58 -1.46
CA THR A 6 -33.01 -18.40 -2.60
C THR A 6 -31.87 -19.36 -2.98
N LYS A 7 -32.19 -20.52 -3.56
CA LYS A 7 -31.17 -21.49 -4.03
C LYS A 7 -30.13 -20.85 -4.97
N ALA A 8 -30.50 -19.79 -5.69
CA ALA A 8 -29.61 -19.02 -6.56
C ALA A 8 -28.56 -18.22 -5.77
N GLU A 9 -28.95 -17.55 -4.68
CA GLU A 9 -28.03 -16.79 -3.83
C GLU A 9 -27.05 -17.72 -3.09
N GLN A 10 -27.54 -18.87 -2.62
CA GLN A 10 -26.66 -19.90 -2.03
C GLN A 10 -25.63 -20.42 -3.03
N LYS A 11 -26.02 -20.60 -4.30
CA LYS A 11 -25.10 -21.03 -5.37
C LYS A 11 -24.08 -19.95 -5.73
N ALA A 12 -24.49 -18.68 -5.77
CA ALA A 12 -23.60 -17.54 -6.02
C ALA A 12 -22.56 -17.37 -4.89
N SER A 13 -23.01 -17.47 -3.63
CA SER A 13 -22.14 -17.41 -2.44
C SER A 13 -21.07 -18.52 -2.44
N ARG A 14 -21.47 -19.77 -2.75
CA ARG A 14 -20.51 -20.90 -2.87
C ARG A 14 -19.49 -20.70 -3.99
N LYS A 15 -19.89 -20.10 -5.11
CA LYS A 15 -18.99 -19.86 -6.26
C LYS A 15 -17.92 -18.83 -5.93
N GLY A 16 -18.27 -17.75 -5.22
CA GLY A 16 -17.31 -16.74 -4.76
C GLY A 16 -16.24 -17.34 -3.84
N PHE A 17 -16.64 -18.16 -2.87
CA PHE A 17 -15.70 -18.76 -1.92
C PHE A 17 -14.62 -19.62 -2.59
N SER A 18 -14.97 -20.35 -3.65
CA SER A 18 -14.00 -21.17 -4.39
C SER A 18 -12.90 -20.36 -5.09
N GLN A 19 -13.17 -19.11 -5.46
CA GLN A 19 -12.25 -18.29 -6.26
C GLN A 19 -11.19 -17.61 -5.39
N TRP A 20 -11.51 -17.24 -4.15
CA TRP A 20 -10.52 -16.74 -3.18
C TRP A 20 -9.53 -17.83 -2.76
N ARG A 21 -9.98 -19.08 -2.70
CA ARG A 21 -9.09 -20.23 -2.42
C ARG A 21 -7.99 -20.36 -3.46
N TYR A 22 -8.28 -20.07 -4.74
CA TYR A 22 -7.27 -20.12 -5.79
C TYR A 22 -6.13 -19.14 -5.53
N ILE A 23 -6.42 -17.86 -5.27
CA ILE A 23 -5.37 -16.86 -5.04
C ILE A 23 -4.59 -17.14 -3.75
N LEU A 24 -5.25 -17.61 -2.70
CA LEU A 24 -4.59 -17.99 -1.45
C LEU A 24 -3.65 -19.19 -1.66
N LEU A 25 -4.08 -20.22 -2.40
CA LEU A 25 -3.23 -21.35 -2.75
C LEU A 25 -2.06 -20.93 -3.64
N LEU A 26 -2.29 -20.04 -4.59
CA LEU A 26 -1.25 -19.50 -5.47
C LEU A 26 -0.20 -18.73 -4.67
N MET A 27 -0.63 -17.82 -3.78
CA MET A 27 0.25 -17.06 -2.89
C MET A 27 1.00 -17.98 -1.92
N ALA A 28 0.31 -18.97 -1.33
CA ALA A 28 0.93 -19.93 -0.41
C ALA A 28 1.98 -20.80 -1.12
N ALA A 29 1.69 -21.28 -2.33
CA ALA A 29 2.63 -22.05 -3.13
C ALA A 29 3.86 -21.21 -3.52
N TYR A 30 3.64 -19.96 -3.94
CA TYR A 30 4.72 -19.03 -4.29
C TYR A 30 5.62 -18.72 -3.10
N LEU A 31 5.01 -18.37 -1.95
CA LEU A 31 5.70 -18.11 -0.69
C LEU A 31 6.53 -19.34 -0.31
N PHE A 32 5.89 -20.51 -0.20
CA PHE A 32 6.57 -21.75 0.19
C PHE A 32 7.75 -22.10 -0.73
N ALA A 33 7.57 -22.03 -2.04
CA ALA A 33 8.62 -22.36 -3.00
C ALA A 33 9.82 -21.40 -2.90
N ASN A 34 9.56 -20.10 -2.78
CA ASN A 34 10.63 -19.10 -2.65
C ASN A 34 11.29 -19.13 -1.27
N SER A 35 10.54 -19.33 -0.19
CA SER A 35 11.11 -19.49 1.14
C SER A 35 11.99 -20.73 1.24
N LEU A 36 11.57 -21.84 0.62
CA LEU A 36 12.42 -23.03 0.50
C LEU A 36 13.69 -22.72 -0.31
N HIS A 37 13.59 -21.98 -1.42
CA HIS A 37 14.74 -21.57 -2.21
C HIS A 37 15.72 -20.70 -1.40
N VAL A 38 15.22 -19.70 -0.67
CA VAL A 38 16.01 -18.83 0.23
C VAL A 38 16.66 -19.66 1.33
N ALA A 39 15.93 -20.57 1.98
CA ALA A 39 16.45 -21.44 3.03
C ALA A 39 17.58 -22.35 2.52
N LEU A 40 17.44 -22.92 1.32
CA LEU A 40 18.49 -23.74 0.70
C LEU A 40 19.72 -22.90 0.33
N ASN A 41 19.52 -21.72 -0.24
CA ASN A 41 20.63 -20.81 -0.57
C ASN A 41 21.38 -20.36 0.68
N ALA A 42 20.67 -19.97 1.73
CA ALA A 42 21.26 -19.50 2.99
C ALA A 42 22.12 -20.56 3.70
N ARG A 43 21.87 -21.86 3.45
CA ARG A 43 22.64 -22.97 4.03
C ARG A 43 23.96 -23.23 3.31
N THR A 44 24.15 -22.74 2.09
CA THR A 44 25.36 -22.99 1.29
C THR A 44 26.24 -21.74 1.26
N ALA A 45 27.56 -21.90 1.33
CA ALA A 45 28.47 -20.74 1.26
C ALA A 45 28.29 -19.92 -0.03
N LYS A 46 28.10 -20.60 -1.17
CA LYS A 46 27.83 -19.96 -2.46
C LYS A 46 26.49 -19.24 -2.51
N GLY A 47 25.44 -19.81 -1.91
CA GLY A 47 24.13 -19.18 -1.85
C GLY A 47 24.09 -18.00 -0.88
N ALA A 48 24.78 -18.09 0.26
CA ALA A 48 24.94 -17.00 1.21
C ALA A 48 25.68 -15.80 0.58
N THR A 49 26.78 -16.05 -0.15
CA THR A 49 27.50 -14.98 -0.87
C THR A 49 26.68 -14.41 -2.04
N ALA A 50 25.86 -15.23 -2.70
CA ALA A 50 24.95 -14.74 -3.73
C ALA A 50 23.85 -13.84 -3.14
N LEU A 51 23.27 -14.23 -2.00
CA LEU A 51 22.26 -13.44 -1.28
C LEU A 51 22.84 -12.09 -0.82
N VAL A 52 24.05 -12.10 -0.27
CA VAL A 52 24.79 -10.91 0.18
C VAL A 52 25.75 -10.45 -0.91
N SER A 53 25.19 -10.00 -2.04
CA SER A 53 25.98 -9.35 -3.10
C SER A 53 26.63 -8.05 -2.61
N SER A 54 27.57 -7.50 -3.39
CA SER A 54 28.19 -6.19 -3.11
C SER A 54 27.15 -5.07 -2.90
N ASP A 55 26.08 -5.07 -3.69
CA ASP A 55 24.95 -4.13 -3.51
C ASP A 55 24.19 -4.37 -2.20
N SER A 56 23.99 -5.63 -1.85
CA SER A 56 23.26 -6.05 -0.65
C SER A 56 24.02 -5.69 0.63
N ALA A 57 25.35 -5.79 0.60
CA ALA A 57 26.21 -5.48 1.73
C ALA A 57 26.01 -4.03 2.22
N GLN A 58 25.80 -3.08 1.29
CA GLN A 58 25.50 -1.69 1.64
C GLN A 58 24.17 -1.57 2.39
N TYR A 59 23.11 -2.23 1.91
CA TYR A 59 21.82 -2.24 2.61
C TYR A 59 21.91 -2.84 4.01
N LEU A 60 22.71 -3.90 4.20
CA LEU A 60 22.94 -4.51 5.50
C LEU A 60 23.69 -3.58 6.45
N SER A 61 24.74 -2.89 5.98
CA SER A 61 25.46 -1.91 6.80
C SER A 61 24.56 -0.76 7.28
N PHE A 62 23.54 -0.39 6.50
CA PHE A 62 22.57 0.63 6.91
C PHE A 62 21.55 0.06 7.89
N ALA A 63 21.13 -1.19 7.69
CA ALA A 63 20.28 -1.91 8.64
C ALA A 63 20.94 -2.02 10.03
N GLU A 64 22.24 -2.29 10.09
CA GLU A 64 23.03 -2.31 11.34
C GLU A 64 23.02 -0.94 12.04
N ARG A 65 23.15 0.15 11.29
CA ARG A 65 23.06 1.52 11.85
C ARG A 65 21.67 1.80 12.44
N PHE A 66 20.60 1.40 11.77
CA PHE A 66 19.25 1.52 12.31
C PHE A 66 19.04 0.68 13.58
N LEU A 67 19.63 -0.52 13.65
CA LEU A 67 19.63 -1.33 14.87
C LEU A 67 20.39 -0.68 16.02
N ALA A 68 21.46 0.06 15.72
CA ALA A 68 22.18 0.88 16.69
C ALA A 68 21.46 2.19 17.07
N GLY A 69 20.26 2.45 16.53
CA GLY A 69 19.48 3.66 16.77
C GLY A 69 19.97 4.89 16.00
N ASN A 70 20.88 4.71 15.03
CA ASN A 70 21.40 5.80 14.22
C ASN A 70 20.55 5.98 12.95
N PHE A 71 19.73 7.05 12.94
CA PHE A 71 18.90 7.48 11.82
C PHE A 71 19.39 8.76 11.12
N SER A 72 20.66 9.16 11.34
CA SER A 72 21.20 10.42 10.80
C SER A 72 21.28 10.46 9.27
N MET A 73 21.24 9.28 8.62
CA MET A 73 21.39 9.13 7.16
C MET A 73 22.69 9.73 6.58
N ASP A 74 23.73 9.90 7.40
CA ASP A 74 24.99 10.53 6.94
C ASP A 74 25.65 9.78 5.77
N TYR A 75 25.35 8.48 5.62
CA TYR A 75 25.81 7.63 4.53
C TYR A 75 25.31 8.04 3.13
N ILE A 76 24.24 8.84 3.04
CA ILE A 76 23.70 9.30 1.76
C ILE A 76 24.73 10.13 0.99
N ARG A 77 25.70 10.77 1.68
CA ARG A 77 26.77 11.53 1.03
C ARG A 77 27.67 10.65 0.17
N ASP A 78 27.93 9.43 0.64
CA ASP A 78 28.81 8.48 -0.05
C ASP A 78 28.04 7.62 -1.06
N VAL A 79 26.75 7.37 -0.79
CA VAL A 79 25.90 6.51 -1.63
C VAL A 79 24.49 7.11 -1.83
N PRO A 80 24.35 8.21 -2.59
CA PRO A 80 23.12 9.00 -2.68
C PRO A 80 21.93 8.25 -3.29
N HIS A 81 22.19 7.12 -3.95
CA HIS A 81 21.15 6.32 -4.60
C HIS A 81 20.50 5.27 -3.69
N ARG A 82 20.88 5.20 -2.40
CA ARG A 82 20.37 4.21 -1.46
C ARG A 82 19.38 4.84 -0.49
N GLN A 83 18.13 4.42 -0.61
CA GLN A 83 17.02 4.98 0.14
C GLN A 83 16.70 4.13 1.37
N PRO A 84 16.13 4.72 2.44
CA PRO A 84 16.16 4.12 3.77
C PRO A 84 15.09 3.05 4.02
N LEU A 85 14.03 2.97 3.22
CA LEU A 85 12.89 2.10 3.54
C LEU A 85 13.28 0.62 3.53
N TYR A 86 14.04 0.19 2.53
CA TYR A 86 14.44 -1.22 2.42
C TYR A 86 15.43 -1.63 3.54
N PRO A 87 16.51 -0.87 3.83
CA PRO A 87 17.35 -1.16 5.00
C PRO A 87 16.60 -1.14 6.33
N LEU A 88 15.57 -0.31 6.49
CA LEU A 88 14.73 -0.32 7.69
C LEU A 88 13.97 -1.63 7.86
N LEU A 89 13.43 -2.19 6.77
CA LEU A 89 12.81 -3.52 6.79
C LEU A 89 13.83 -4.63 7.06
N LEU A 90 15.04 -4.53 6.50
CA LEU A 90 16.12 -5.47 6.80
C LEU A 90 16.54 -5.38 8.27
N ALA A 91 16.59 -4.18 8.87
CA ALA A 91 16.88 -4.03 10.30
C ALA A 91 15.83 -4.76 11.16
N ALA A 92 14.55 -4.59 10.85
CA ALA A 92 13.48 -5.32 11.52
C ALA A 92 13.62 -6.84 11.35
N ALA A 93 13.91 -7.32 10.13
CA ALA A 93 14.12 -8.73 9.84
C ALA A 93 15.36 -9.30 10.57
N THR A 94 16.46 -8.56 10.62
CA THR A 94 17.67 -8.92 11.38
C THR A 94 17.34 -9.08 12.86
N LYS A 95 16.55 -8.16 13.43
CA LYS A 95 16.13 -8.25 14.84
C LYS A 95 15.24 -9.45 15.11
N ILE A 96 14.28 -9.75 14.23
CA ILE A 96 13.38 -10.90 14.36
C ILE A 96 14.14 -12.22 14.20
N GLY A 97 15.04 -12.29 13.22
CA GLY A 97 15.79 -13.49 12.86
C GLY A 97 17.12 -13.68 13.58
N ASN A 98 17.48 -12.80 14.53
CA ASN A 98 18.80 -12.76 15.17
C ASN A 98 19.96 -12.82 14.15
N GLY A 99 19.85 -12.05 13.05
CA GLY A 99 20.87 -11.99 11.99
C GLY A 99 20.91 -13.19 11.03
N GLN A 100 19.96 -14.14 11.13
CA GLN A 100 19.90 -15.25 10.17
C GLN A 100 19.52 -14.76 8.76
N LEU A 101 20.32 -15.14 7.76
CA LEU A 101 20.13 -14.77 6.35
C LEU A 101 18.76 -15.16 5.78
N PHE A 102 18.16 -16.24 6.29
CA PHE A 102 16.82 -16.67 5.89
C PHE A 102 15.80 -15.53 6.08
N PHE A 103 15.75 -14.92 7.26
CA PHE A 103 14.78 -13.86 7.56
C PHE A 103 15.02 -12.61 6.72
N LEU A 104 16.27 -12.32 6.35
CA LEU A 104 16.58 -11.21 5.44
C LEU A 104 16.04 -11.48 4.03
N GLY A 105 16.21 -12.69 3.52
CA GLY A 105 15.66 -13.10 2.22
C GLY A 105 14.12 -13.08 2.21
N GLU A 106 13.49 -13.45 3.32
CA GLU A 106 12.02 -13.45 3.45
C GLU A 106 11.40 -12.06 3.25
N VAL A 107 12.11 -10.97 3.49
CA VAL A 107 11.61 -9.61 3.20
C VAL A 107 11.20 -9.49 1.72
N ASN A 108 12.02 -10.01 0.82
CA ASN A 108 11.76 -9.96 -0.62
C ASN A 108 10.64 -10.92 -1.03
N VAL A 109 10.62 -12.12 -0.44
CA VAL A 109 9.59 -13.12 -0.72
C VAL A 109 8.22 -12.64 -0.27
N VAL A 110 8.12 -12.07 0.93
CA VAL A 110 6.87 -11.50 1.45
C VAL A 110 6.41 -10.34 0.60
N ALA A 111 7.30 -9.40 0.24
CA ALA A 111 6.95 -8.28 -0.63
C ALA A 111 6.38 -8.74 -1.98
N MET A 112 7.02 -9.70 -2.64
CA MET A 112 6.54 -10.22 -3.92
C MET A 112 5.25 -11.04 -3.80
N THR A 113 5.09 -11.78 -2.69
CA THR A 113 3.84 -12.49 -2.39
C THR A 113 2.68 -11.52 -2.23
N LEU A 114 2.89 -10.41 -1.50
CA LEU A 114 1.91 -9.33 -1.37
C LEU A 114 1.64 -8.64 -2.71
N ALA A 115 2.65 -8.52 -3.59
CA ALA A 115 2.46 -7.95 -4.92
C ALA A 115 1.52 -8.81 -5.77
N ILE A 116 1.65 -10.14 -5.73
CA ILE A 116 0.74 -11.08 -6.41
C ILE A 116 -0.71 -10.88 -5.92
N GLY A 117 -0.91 -10.82 -4.60
CA GLY A 117 -2.23 -10.55 -4.02
C GLY A 117 -2.78 -9.19 -4.43
N SER A 118 -1.94 -8.16 -4.44
CA SER A 118 -2.31 -6.79 -4.81
C SER A 118 -2.73 -6.70 -6.28
N VAL A 119 -2.02 -7.36 -7.20
CA VAL A 119 -2.41 -7.48 -8.61
C VAL A 119 -3.78 -8.15 -8.73
N TYR A 120 -3.97 -9.29 -8.07
CA TYR A 120 -5.26 -10.00 -8.11
C TYR A 120 -6.41 -9.12 -7.61
N PHE A 121 -6.30 -8.53 -6.42
CA PHE A 121 -7.38 -7.73 -5.83
C PHE A 121 -7.59 -6.41 -6.58
N GLY A 122 -6.52 -5.78 -7.07
CA GLY A 122 -6.59 -4.63 -7.94
C GLY A 122 -7.37 -4.94 -9.21
N THR A 123 -6.97 -5.95 -9.97
CA THR A 123 -7.69 -6.35 -11.20
C THR A 123 -9.12 -6.78 -10.92
N LEU A 124 -9.37 -7.52 -9.83
CA LEU A 124 -10.72 -7.94 -9.44
C LEU A 124 -11.61 -6.71 -9.15
N ARG A 125 -11.07 -5.68 -8.51
CA ARG A 125 -11.79 -4.45 -8.21
C ARG A 125 -12.24 -3.70 -9.47
N PHE A 126 -11.44 -3.73 -10.53
CA PHE A 126 -11.74 -3.06 -11.81
C PHE A 126 -12.67 -3.87 -12.73
N PHE A 127 -12.40 -5.16 -12.90
CA PHE A 127 -13.10 -5.99 -13.89
C PHE A 127 -14.23 -6.85 -13.30
N ARG A 128 -14.35 -6.92 -11.97
CA ARG A 128 -15.34 -7.74 -11.24
C ARG A 128 -15.35 -9.22 -11.69
N SER A 129 -14.25 -9.70 -12.24
CA SER A 129 -14.10 -11.05 -12.76
C SER A 129 -12.88 -11.71 -12.16
N HIS A 130 -13.09 -12.78 -11.41
CA HIS A 130 -12.03 -13.56 -10.78
C HIS A 130 -11.12 -14.25 -11.80
N VAL A 131 -11.64 -14.61 -12.98
CA VAL A 131 -10.83 -15.20 -14.05
C VAL A 131 -9.89 -14.15 -14.63
N VAL A 132 -10.40 -12.96 -14.92
CA VAL A 132 -9.59 -11.84 -15.43
C VAL A 132 -8.54 -11.42 -14.41
N ALA A 133 -8.85 -11.45 -13.11
CA ALA A 133 -7.91 -11.17 -12.03
C ALA A 133 -6.85 -12.26 -11.82
N ALA A 134 -7.21 -13.53 -12.02
CA ALA A 134 -6.32 -14.67 -11.87
C ALA A 134 -5.20 -14.66 -12.93
N ILE A 135 -5.50 -14.27 -14.17
CA ILE A 135 -4.53 -14.27 -15.28
C ILE A 135 -3.28 -13.42 -14.97
N PRO A 136 -3.35 -12.11 -14.66
CA PRO A 136 -2.16 -11.32 -14.37
C PRO A 136 -1.45 -11.77 -13.10
N ALA A 137 -2.17 -12.19 -12.06
CA ALA A 137 -1.55 -12.73 -10.84
C ALA A 137 -0.74 -14.01 -11.13
N PHE A 138 -1.28 -14.89 -11.98
CA PHE A 138 -0.57 -16.08 -12.45
C PHE A 138 0.63 -15.73 -13.32
N LEU A 139 0.51 -14.75 -14.22
CA LEU A 139 1.63 -14.26 -15.02
C LEU A 139 2.79 -13.70 -14.17
N VAL A 140 2.48 -13.01 -13.07
CA VAL A 140 3.48 -12.54 -12.09
C VAL A 140 4.21 -13.73 -11.45
N VAL A 141 3.48 -14.77 -11.04
CA VAL A 141 4.05 -16.00 -10.45
C VAL A 141 4.94 -16.75 -11.44
N CYS A 142 4.51 -16.88 -12.69
CA CYS A 142 5.24 -17.59 -13.74
C CYS A 142 6.41 -16.79 -14.33
N ASN A 143 6.61 -15.54 -13.92
CA ASN A 143 7.68 -14.71 -14.45
C ASN A 143 9.03 -15.11 -13.83
N PRO A 144 9.98 -15.67 -14.61
CA PRO A 144 11.25 -16.15 -14.08
C PRO A 144 12.14 -15.01 -13.56
N PHE A 145 12.00 -13.80 -14.10
CA PHE A 145 12.73 -12.64 -13.63
C PHE A 145 12.25 -12.23 -12.23
N LEU A 146 10.93 -12.16 -12.00
CA LEU A 146 10.35 -11.82 -10.70
C LEU A 146 10.67 -12.86 -9.63
N TRP A 147 10.66 -14.15 -10.01
CA TRP A 147 11.08 -15.23 -9.13
C TRP A 147 12.55 -15.08 -8.70
N ARG A 148 13.45 -14.81 -9.66
CA ARG A 148 14.88 -14.65 -9.39
C ARG A 148 15.16 -13.46 -8.47
N ILE A 149 14.51 -12.32 -8.66
CA ILE A 149 14.74 -11.14 -7.80
C ILE A 149 14.16 -11.32 -6.39
N ALA A 150 13.15 -12.18 -6.23
CA ALA A 150 12.55 -12.44 -4.91
C ALA A 150 13.45 -13.33 -4.03
N GLY A 151 14.06 -14.38 -4.60
CA GLY A 151 14.76 -15.41 -3.81
C GLY A 151 16.29 -15.47 -3.93
N ALA A 152 16.91 -14.82 -4.93
CA ALA A 152 18.33 -15.00 -5.19
C ALA A 152 19.25 -13.94 -4.55
N ARG A 153 18.75 -12.74 -4.26
CA ARG A 153 19.54 -11.58 -3.81
C ARG A 153 18.71 -10.65 -2.93
N LEU A 154 19.34 -9.95 -1.99
CA LEU A 154 18.71 -8.91 -1.17
C LEU A 154 18.65 -7.59 -1.95
N LEU A 155 17.61 -7.50 -2.78
CA LEU A 155 17.35 -6.39 -3.69
C LEU A 155 16.12 -5.57 -3.26
N THR A 156 16.13 -4.28 -3.58
CA THR A 156 14.99 -3.35 -3.36
C THR A 156 13.81 -3.62 -4.29
N GLU A 157 14.05 -4.33 -5.38
CA GLU A 157 13.16 -4.46 -6.53
C GLU A 157 11.81 -5.11 -6.17
N PRO A 158 11.75 -6.19 -5.35
CA PRO A 158 10.46 -6.74 -4.91
C PRO A 158 9.58 -5.76 -4.13
N LEU A 159 10.18 -4.96 -3.24
CA LEU A 159 9.47 -3.94 -2.47
C LEU A 159 8.99 -2.80 -3.39
N TYR A 160 9.87 -2.34 -4.29
CA TYR A 160 9.54 -1.34 -5.30
C TYR A 160 8.36 -1.78 -6.18
N VAL A 161 8.37 -3.02 -6.68
CA VAL A 161 7.27 -3.59 -7.48
C VAL A 161 5.95 -3.58 -6.70
N LEU A 162 5.96 -3.99 -5.43
CA LEU A 162 4.77 -3.96 -4.58
C LEU A 162 4.21 -2.53 -4.45
N ILE A 163 5.06 -1.56 -4.14
CA ILE A 163 4.63 -0.17 -3.93
C ILE A 163 4.11 0.43 -5.25
N LEU A 164 4.80 0.22 -6.36
CA LEU A 164 4.39 0.67 -7.68
C LEU A 164 3.00 0.14 -8.08
N ILE A 165 2.71 -1.14 -7.80
CA ILE A 165 1.38 -1.71 -8.02
C ILE A 165 0.31 -0.94 -7.22
N TRP A 166 0.59 -0.58 -5.97
CA TRP A 166 -0.33 0.21 -5.16
C TRP A 166 -0.51 1.65 -5.65
N VAL A 167 0.56 2.30 -6.14
CA VAL A 167 0.45 3.61 -6.80
C VAL A 167 -0.51 3.53 -8.00
N ILE A 168 -0.35 2.51 -8.86
CA ILE A 168 -1.20 2.29 -10.03
C ILE A 168 -2.66 2.00 -9.61
N ILE A 169 -2.88 1.11 -8.63
CA ILE A 169 -4.22 0.77 -8.14
C ILE A 169 -4.92 2.01 -7.56
N ALA A 170 -4.23 2.78 -6.72
CA ALA A 170 -4.78 3.99 -6.11
C ALA A 170 -5.11 5.04 -7.18
N PHE A 171 -4.25 5.22 -8.17
CA PHE A 171 -4.48 6.10 -9.30
C PHE A 171 -5.74 5.71 -10.09
N LEU A 172 -5.82 4.46 -10.52
CA LEU A 172 -6.96 3.97 -11.29
C LEU A 172 -8.27 4.01 -10.47
N GLN A 173 -8.21 3.74 -9.17
CA GLN A 173 -9.36 3.85 -8.26
C GLN A 173 -9.81 5.29 -8.05
N TYR A 174 -8.87 6.25 -8.02
CA TYR A 174 -9.21 7.66 -8.02
C TYR A 174 -9.98 8.03 -9.29
N LEU A 175 -9.54 7.58 -10.47
CA LEU A 175 -10.26 7.88 -11.72
C LEU A 175 -11.70 7.35 -11.71
N GLN A 176 -11.94 6.18 -11.10
CA GLN A 176 -13.26 5.57 -11.00
C GLN A 176 -14.17 6.23 -9.95
N GLU A 177 -13.67 6.44 -8.74
CA GLU A 177 -14.49 6.84 -7.59
C GLU A 177 -14.42 8.33 -7.25
N ARG A 178 -13.38 9.03 -7.71
CA ARG A 178 -13.09 10.44 -7.42
C ARG A 178 -13.04 10.78 -5.92
N LYS A 179 -12.73 9.80 -5.08
CA LYS A 179 -12.58 10.00 -3.63
C LYS A 179 -11.16 10.44 -3.28
N THR A 180 -11.07 11.47 -2.43
CA THR A 180 -9.79 12.02 -1.93
C THR A 180 -8.92 10.97 -1.23
N LEU A 181 -9.53 9.97 -0.59
CA LEU A 181 -8.81 8.86 0.04
C LEU A 181 -7.83 8.17 -0.93
N TRP A 182 -8.20 8.02 -2.20
CA TRP A 182 -7.34 7.37 -3.21
C TRP A 182 -6.15 8.25 -3.62
N ILE A 183 -6.32 9.58 -3.63
CA ILE A 183 -5.18 10.51 -3.82
C ILE A 183 -4.23 10.39 -2.64
N LEU A 184 -4.75 10.44 -1.40
CA LEU A 184 -3.92 10.34 -0.20
C LEU A 184 -3.15 9.03 -0.18
N LEU A 185 -3.80 7.90 -0.52
CA LEU A 185 -3.15 6.61 -0.62
C LEU A 185 -2.09 6.59 -1.74
N GLY A 186 -2.42 7.11 -2.93
CA GLY A 186 -1.49 7.18 -4.05
C GLY A 186 -0.26 8.02 -3.76
N SER A 187 -0.44 9.21 -3.16
CA SER A 187 0.65 10.09 -2.72
C SER A 187 1.50 9.45 -1.62
N PHE A 188 0.87 8.77 -0.66
CA PHE A 188 1.60 8.03 0.37
C PHE A 188 2.45 6.90 -0.23
N CYS A 189 1.87 6.10 -1.13
CA CYS A 189 2.62 5.05 -1.83
C CYS A 189 3.74 5.63 -2.70
N ALA A 190 3.52 6.73 -3.42
CA ALA A 190 4.57 7.39 -4.21
C ALA A 190 5.72 7.93 -3.34
N ALA A 191 5.42 8.42 -2.12
CA ALA A 191 6.45 8.79 -1.16
C ALA A 191 7.24 7.58 -0.66
N LEU A 192 6.57 6.47 -0.34
CA LEU A 192 7.25 5.21 0.03
C LEU A 192 8.09 4.65 -1.13
N ASP A 193 7.64 4.86 -2.36
CA ASP A 193 8.34 4.43 -3.56
C ASP A 193 9.67 5.17 -3.72
N TYR A 194 9.65 6.49 -3.55
CA TYR A 194 10.85 7.32 -3.47
C TYR A 194 11.79 6.89 -2.33
N LEU A 195 11.23 6.55 -1.15
CA LEU A 195 12.00 6.04 -0.01
C LEU A 195 12.53 4.61 -0.21
N THR A 196 12.08 3.91 -1.25
CA THR A 196 12.62 2.61 -1.65
C THR A 196 13.71 2.78 -2.71
N ARG A 197 13.48 3.64 -3.70
CA ARG A 197 14.42 3.95 -4.79
C ARG A 197 14.25 5.39 -5.25
N PRO A 198 15.33 6.10 -5.60
CA PRO A 198 15.23 7.48 -6.10
C PRO A 198 14.42 7.57 -7.39
N ASN A 199 14.35 6.49 -8.19
CA ASN A 199 13.56 6.41 -9.40
C ASN A 199 12.05 6.59 -9.16
N GLY A 200 11.56 6.35 -7.94
CA GLY A 200 10.16 6.59 -7.60
C GLY A 200 9.71 8.04 -7.73
N ILE A 201 10.66 8.99 -7.88
CA ILE A 201 10.34 10.37 -8.24
C ILE A 201 9.65 10.46 -9.61
N PHE A 202 10.01 9.58 -10.56
CA PHE A 202 9.37 9.53 -11.86
C PHE A 202 7.95 9.00 -11.77
N ASP A 203 7.72 8.02 -10.89
CA ASP A 203 6.38 7.48 -10.63
C ASP A 203 5.48 8.53 -9.96
N ALA A 204 6.02 9.29 -8.99
CA ALA A 204 5.32 10.43 -8.39
C ALA A 204 5.00 11.53 -9.43
N ALA A 205 5.97 11.89 -10.27
CA ALA A 205 5.79 12.89 -11.32
C ALA A 205 4.76 12.45 -12.37
N ALA A 206 4.80 11.18 -12.79
CA ALA A 206 3.82 10.59 -13.69
C ALA A 206 2.42 10.59 -13.06
N PHE A 207 2.29 10.15 -11.80
CA PHE A 207 1.02 10.18 -11.07
C PHE A 207 0.43 11.60 -11.02
N LEU A 208 1.22 12.60 -10.62
CA LEU A 208 0.78 13.99 -10.54
C LEU A 208 0.46 14.58 -11.93
N GLY A 209 1.30 14.32 -12.92
CA GLY A 209 1.10 14.80 -14.28
C GLY A 209 -0.19 14.27 -14.89
N VAL A 210 -0.45 12.97 -14.75
CA VAL A 210 -1.70 12.37 -15.25
C VAL A 210 -2.90 12.84 -14.41
N LEU A 211 -2.77 13.01 -13.10
CA LEU A 211 -3.83 13.59 -12.26
C LEU A 211 -4.22 15.00 -12.74
N LEU A 212 -3.22 15.87 -12.96
CA LEU A 212 -3.44 17.23 -13.46
C LEU A 212 -4.11 17.22 -14.85
N LEU A 213 -3.63 16.37 -15.76
CA LEU A 213 -4.26 16.21 -17.07
C LEU A 213 -5.69 15.68 -16.95
N ALA A 214 -5.94 14.70 -16.09
CA ALA A 214 -7.26 14.14 -15.87
C ALA A 214 -8.25 15.17 -15.30
N GLU A 215 -7.79 16.11 -14.46
CA GLU A 215 -8.63 17.19 -13.93
C GLU A 215 -8.85 18.33 -14.96
N LEU A 216 -7.88 18.59 -15.83
CA LEU A 216 -7.98 19.62 -16.86
C LEU A 216 -8.78 19.18 -18.09
N TRP A 217 -8.62 17.92 -18.52
CA TRP A 217 -9.11 17.45 -19.81
C TRP A 217 -10.37 16.61 -19.74
N LEU A 218 -10.61 15.85 -18.68
CA LEU A 218 -11.83 15.09 -18.58
C LEU A 218 -12.96 16.08 -18.32
N PRO A 219 -13.92 16.26 -19.26
CA PRO A 219 -15.09 17.09 -19.01
C PRO A 219 -15.73 16.60 -17.71
N ARG A 220 -16.37 17.50 -16.96
CA ARG A 220 -17.19 17.15 -15.78
C ARG A 220 -18.37 16.27 -16.23
N LEU A 221 -18.08 15.01 -16.55
CA LEU A 221 -18.98 14.06 -17.19
C LEU A 221 -20.15 13.71 -16.29
N SER A 222 -20.10 14.06 -15.01
CA SER A 222 -21.14 13.72 -14.05
C SER A 222 -22.13 14.83 -13.75
N GLY A 223 -21.99 16.08 -14.21
CA GLY A 223 -22.93 17.18 -13.90
C GLY A 223 -23.14 17.49 -12.39
N GLU A 224 -22.52 16.70 -11.51
CA GLU A 224 -22.84 16.57 -10.09
C GLU A 224 -21.54 16.64 -9.26
N GLN A 225 -20.53 17.36 -9.76
CA GLN A 225 -19.33 17.66 -8.99
C GLN A 225 -19.37 19.09 -8.45
N SER A 226 -19.66 19.15 -7.15
CA SER A 226 -19.43 20.29 -6.27
C SER A 226 -17.93 20.60 -6.20
N GLU A 227 -17.48 21.57 -6.99
CA GLU A 227 -16.16 22.24 -6.94
C GLU A 227 -14.92 21.40 -7.35
N PRO A 228 -13.97 21.98 -8.11
CA PRO A 228 -12.73 21.31 -8.51
C PRO A 228 -11.84 20.97 -7.31
N PHE A 229 -11.10 19.86 -7.38
CA PHE A 229 -10.20 19.38 -6.32
C PHE A 229 -9.30 20.45 -5.69
N PRO A 230 -8.58 21.31 -6.45
CA PRO A 230 -7.71 22.33 -5.84
C PRO A 230 -8.48 23.27 -4.91
N LYS A 231 -9.73 23.63 -5.22
CA LYS A 231 -10.56 24.46 -4.33
C LYS A 231 -10.94 23.71 -3.05
N ARG A 232 -11.32 22.43 -3.17
CA ARG A 232 -11.67 21.59 -2.02
C ARG A 232 -10.45 21.28 -1.13
N ALA A 233 -9.28 21.08 -1.73
CA ALA A 233 -8.02 20.92 -1.01
C ALA A 233 -7.65 22.21 -0.27
N LEU A 234 -7.75 23.37 -0.93
CA LEU A 234 -7.51 24.68 -0.33
C LEU A 234 -8.50 24.98 0.81
N SER A 235 -9.75 24.53 0.74
CA SER A 235 -10.71 24.70 1.84
C SER A 235 -10.42 23.85 3.07
N LEU A 236 -9.62 22.77 2.94
CA LEU A 236 -9.21 21.93 4.08
C LEU A 236 -7.99 22.50 4.84
N VAL A 237 -7.21 23.39 4.22
CA VAL A 237 -6.04 24.02 4.86
C VAL A 237 -6.41 24.97 6.02
N PRO A 238 -7.40 25.87 5.92
CA PRO A 238 -7.71 26.81 7.00
C PRO A 238 -8.30 26.16 8.26
N GLU A 239 -8.96 25.00 8.16
CA GLU A 239 -9.42 24.26 9.35
C GLU A 239 -8.26 23.71 10.20
N LEU A 240 -7.11 23.45 9.58
CA LEU A 240 -5.91 22.98 10.28
C LEU A 240 -5.10 24.14 10.88
N SER A 241 -5.17 25.35 10.32
CA SER A 241 -4.45 26.51 10.85
C SER A 241 -5.23 27.29 11.94
N GLY A 242 -6.57 27.18 11.95
CA GLY A 242 -7.44 27.95 12.86
C GLY A 242 -7.52 27.43 14.31
N ARG A 243 -7.03 26.23 14.63
CA ARG A 243 -7.18 25.62 15.98
C ARG A 243 -6.06 25.92 16.98
N CYS A 244 -5.04 26.70 16.63
CA CYS A 244 -3.93 27.01 17.55
C CYS A 244 -4.00 28.39 18.23
N SER A 245 -5.03 29.20 18.00
CA SER A 245 -5.10 30.56 18.56
C SER A 245 -5.80 30.68 19.93
N GLY A 246 -6.11 29.56 20.59
CA GLY A 246 -6.99 29.52 21.77
C GLY A 246 -6.35 29.17 23.12
N VAL A 247 -5.02 29.26 23.29
CA VAL A 247 -4.38 29.12 24.61
C VAL A 247 -3.91 30.49 25.11
N ARG A 248 -4.87 31.33 25.48
CA ARG A 248 -4.65 32.42 26.43
C ARG A 248 -5.91 32.56 27.28
N GLY A 249 -5.80 32.16 28.55
CA GLY A 249 -6.80 32.51 29.57
C GLY A 249 -7.46 31.33 30.27
N CYS A 250 -6.70 30.58 31.08
CA CYS A 250 -7.28 30.04 32.30
C CYS A 250 -7.53 31.21 33.25
N HIS A 251 -8.76 31.72 33.29
CA HIS A 251 -9.31 32.34 34.48
C HIS A 251 -10.81 32.01 34.60
N HIS A 252 -11.04 31.11 35.55
CA HIS A 252 -12.20 30.90 36.42
C HIS A 252 -13.51 31.70 36.21
N SER A 253 -14.59 30.90 36.20
CA SER A 253 -15.85 31.03 36.96
C SER A 253 -16.90 32.09 36.57
N SER A 254 -18.02 31.61 36.03
CA SER A 254 -19.32 31.48 36.73
C SER A 254 -20.32 30.87 35.71
N LEU A 255 -20.84 29.68 35.98
CA LEU A 255 -22.21 29.51 36.52
C LEU A 255 -23.18 30.51 35.90
N ASP A 256 -23.87 30.09 34.83
CA ASP A 256 -25.31 30.30 34.88
C ASP A 256 -26.12 29.26 34.10
N SER A 257 -27.13 28.80 34.82
CA SER A 257 -28.17 27.88 34.44
C SER A 257 -29.08 28.51 33.38
N LYS A 258 -29.48 27.74 32.36
CA LYS A 258 -30.84 27.80 31.82
C LYS A 258 -31.16 26.60 30.95
N ALA A 259 -32.02 25.77 31.51
CA ALA A 259 -32.86 24.83 30.80
C ALA A 259 -33.85 25.57 29.89
N SER A 260 -33.98 25.12 28.65
CA SER A 260 -35.20 25.26 27.83
C SER A 260 -35.10 24.24 26.69
N LEU A 261 -35.80 23.11 26.80
CA LEU A 261 -37.09 22.91 26.13
C LEU A 261 -37.05 23.33 24.65
N PHE A 262 -36.87 22.37 23.74
CA PHE A 262 -37.52 22.45 22.43
C PHE A 262 -38.01 21.08 21.97
N ARG A 263 -39.34 20.98 21.89
CA ARG A 263 -40.11 19.89 21.30
C ARG A 263 -39.83 19.83 19.80
N GLY A 264 -39.74 18.62 19.25
CA GLY A 264 -39.55 18.39 17.81
C GLY A 264 -40.82 18.60 16.97
N PRO A 265 -40.74 18.44 15.64
CA PRO A 265 -41.90 18.20 14.80
C PRO A 265 -42.07 16.71 14.47
N ALA A 266 -43.34 16.28 14.49
CA ALA A 266 -43.80 14.95 14.12
C ALA A 266 -43.67 14.72 12.61
N ILE A 267 -43.23 13.52 12.23
CA ILE A 267 -43.19 13.06 10.84
C ILE A 267 -44.54 12.37 10.52
N PRO A 268 -45.24 12.75 9.43
CA PRO A 268 -46.50 12.13 9.05
C PRO A 268 -46.30 10.72 8.49
N ARG A 269 -47.22 9.82 8.83
CA ARG A 269 -47.39 8.50 8.21
C ARG A 269 -47.93 8.69 6.80
N ILE A 270 -47.30 8.04 5.83
CA ILE A 270 -47.85 7.83 4.48
C ILE A 270 -48.51 6.45 4.48
N SER A 271 -49.80 6.44 4.18
CA SER A 271 -50.59 5.25 3.88
C SER A 271 -50.93 5.24 2.39
N ASP A 272 -50.98 4.01 1.86
CA ASP A 272 -51.40 3.52 0.54
C ASP A 272 -50.31 3.37 -0.52
#